data_AF-A0A158A404-F1
#
_entry.id   AF-A0A158A404-F1
#
_cell.length_a   1.000
_cell.length_b   1.000
_cell.length_c   1.000
_cell.angle_alpha   90.00
_cell.angle_beta   90.00
_cell.angle_gamma   90.00
#
_symmetry.space_group_name_H-M   'P 1'
#
loop_
_entity.id
_entity.type
_entity.pdbx_description
1 polymer ?
#
loop_
_entity_poly.entity_id
_entity_poly.type
_entity_poly.pdbx_seq_one_letter_code
_entity_poly.pdbx_strand_id
1 'polypeptide(L)'
;MQATIISHEKPADPSSVEVHRFKFRIDDEQSGTMTESISLRTARVLVDHFQDGNAFIRMLKAIVAAHFDEYDDLLGRVYIDHRGKPA
;
A
#
# COMPACT_ATOMS: atom_id res chain seq x y z
N MET A 1 0.43 12.05 -8.22
CA MET A 1 0.13 11.25 -7.02
C MET A 1 1.25 10.27 -6.71
N GLN A 2 1.69 10.22 -5.46
CA GLN A 2 2.70 9.33 -4.89
C GLN A 2 2.15 8.64 -3.64
N ALA A 3 2.48 7.37 -3.41
CA ALA A 3 2.15 6.65 -2.19
C ALA A 3 3.44 6.10 -1.55
N THR A 4 3.59 6.22 -0.24
CA THR A 4 4.78 5.77 0.50
C THR A 4 4.35 5.03 1.74
N ILE A 5 4.84 3.81 1.95
CA ILE A 5 4.56 3.06 3.18
C ILE A 5 5.47 3.63 4.27
N ILE A 6 4.88 4.11 5.35
CA ILE A 6 5.62 4.79 6.44
C ILE A 6 5.74 3.91 7.67
N SER A 7 4.87 2.93 7.85
CA SER A 7 4.93 2.04 9.02
C SER A 7 4.16 0.75 8.77
N HIS A 8 4.60 -0.30 9.44
CA HIS A 8 3.96 -1.62 9.49
C HIS A 8 3.71 -1.98 10.95
N GLU A 9 2.48 -2.34 11.26
CA GLU A 9 2.07 -2.82 12.57
C GLU A 9 1.75 -4.31 12.46
N LYS A 10 2.52 -5.11 13.20
CA LYS A 10 2.32 -6.56 13.30
C LYS A 10 1.09 -6.84 14.16
N PRO A 11 0.30 -7.87 13.84
CA PRO A 11 -0.85 -8.25 14.66
C PRO A 11 -0.38 -8.69 16.05
N ALA A 12 -1.19 -8.42 17.07
CA ALA A 12 -0.90 -8.85 18.45
C ALA A 12 -0.87 -10.39 18.58
N ASP A 13 -1.61 -11.09 17.73
CA ASP A 13 -1.63 -12.54 17.64
C ASP A 13 -1.01 -13.02 16.33
N PRO A 14 0.02 -13.89 16.34
CA PRO A 14 0.70 -14.37 15.14
C PRO A 14 -0.17 -15.25 14.24
N SER A 15 -1.29 -15.78 14.76
CA SER A 15 -2.27 -16.53 13.96
C SER A 15 -3.16 -15.60 13.12
N SER A 16 -3.10 -14.30 13.36
CA SER A 16 -3.93 -13.28 12.71
C SER A 16 -3.17 -12.55 11.59
N VAL A 17 -2.56 -13.31 10.68
CA VAL A 17 -1.83 -12.78 9.51
C VAL A 17 -2.68 -11.85 8.62
N GLU A 18 -4.01 -11.93 8.69
CA GLU A 18 -4.90 -11.04 7.95
C GLU A 18 -5.07 -9.64 8.59
N VAL A 19 -4.47 -9.42 9.76
CA VAL A 19 -4.59 -8.20 10.59
C VAL A 19 -3.34 -7.32 10.52
N HIS A 20 -2.30 -7.70 9.77
CA HIS A 20 -1.16 -6.82 9.51
C HIS A 20 -1.65 -5.49 8.94
N ARG A 21 -1.23 -4.39 9.57
CA ARG A 21 -1.69 -3.05 9.21
C ARG A 21 -0.53 -2.23 8.67
N PHE A 22 -0.78 -1.54 7.58
CA PHE A 22 0.20 -0.70 6.92
C PHE A 22 -0.30 0.74 6.97
N LYS A 23 0.53 1.63 7.52
CA LYS A 23 0.32 3.07 7.41
C LYS A 23 1.08 3.58 6.21
N PHE A 24 0.42 4.42 5.43
CA PHE A 24 0.99 4.99 4.22
C PHE A 24 0.63 6.46 4.10
N ARG A 25 1.48 7.18 3.39
CA ARG A 25 1.29 8.57 3.04
C ARG A 25 0.99 8.64 1.56
N ILE A 26 -0.12 9.28 1.20
CA ILE A 26 -0.43 9.66 -0.18
C ILE A 26 -0.11 11.14 -0.32
N ASP A 27 0.75 11.46 -1.28
CA ASP A 27 1.02 12.83 -1.68
C ASP A 27 0.36 13.06 -3.05
N ASP A 28 -0.67 13.89 -3.07
CA ASP A 28 -1.38 14.25 -4.28
C ASP A 28 -1.38 15.77 -4.46
N GLU A 29 -1.13 16.23 -5.68
CA GLU A 29 -1.05 17.67 -5.97
C GLU A 29 -2.41 18.38 -5.83
N GLN A 30 -3.52 17.65 -5.92
CA GLN A 30 -4.86 18.22 -5.81
C GLN A 30 -5.43 18.12 -4.39
N SER A 31 -5.26 16.96 -3.74
CA SER A 31 -5.81 16.70 -2.40
C SER A 31 -4.81 16.98 -1.26
N GLY A 32 -3.55 17.28 -1.57
CA GLY A 32 -2.48 17.46 -0.59
C GLY A 32 -1.95 16.14 -0.03
N THR A 33 -1.19 16.25 1.05
CA THR A 33 -0.60 15.09 1.73
C THR A 33 -1.59 14.47 2.73
N MET A 34 -1.95 13.22 2.52
CA MET A 34 -2.84 12.44 3.38
C MET A 34 -2.08 11.26 4.00
N THR A 35 -2.41 10.90 5.23
CA THR A 35 -1.88 9.70 5.89
C THR A 35 -3.03 8.79 6.28
N GLU A 36 -2.97 7.55 5.82
CA GLU A 36 -4.02 6.56 6.04
C GLU A 36 -3.43 5.22 6.48
N SER A 37 -4.29 4.31 6.91
CA SER A 37 -3.90 2.98 7.36
C SER A 37 -4.84 1.91 6.81
N ILE A 38 -4.29 0.79 6.38
CA ILE A 38 -5.07 -0.32 5.81
C ILE A 38 -4.56 -1.67 6.32
N SER A 39 -5.48 -2.62 6.52
CA SER A 39 -5.16 -4.00 6.86
C SER A 39 -4.86 -4.82 5.59
N LEU A 40 -4.03 -5.86 5.71
CA LEU A 40 -3.72 -6.77 4.61
C LEU A 40 -4.98 -7.37 3.97
N ARG A 41 -5.96 -7.77 4.79
CA ARG A 41 -7.27 -8.25 4.31
C ARG A 41 -7.94 -7.25 3.38
N THR A 42 -7.99 -5.99 3.77
CA THR A 42 -8.62 -4.92 2.96
C THR A 42 -7.80 -4.67 1.70
N ALA A 43 -6.47 -4.68 1.77
CA ALA A 43 -5.60 -4.55 0.60
C ALA A 43 -5.87 -5.64 -0.44
N ARG A 44 -6.06 -6.91 -0.02
CA ARG A 44 -6.41 -8.02 -0.91
C ARG A 44 -7.73 -7.79 -1.63
N VAL A 45 -8.76 -7.37 -0.90
CA VAL A 45 -10.08 -7.07 -1.48
C VAL A 45 -9.98 -5.94 -2.51
N LEU A 46 -9.30 -4.85 -2.17
CA LEU A 46 -9.16 -3.72 -3.10
C LEU A 46 -8.38 -4.12 -4.36
N VAL A 47 -7.28 -4.85 -4.24
CA VAL A 47 -6.48 -5.27 -5.40
C VAL A 47 -7.27 -6.18 -6.35
N ASP A 48 -8.17 -7.01 -5.83
CA ASP A 48 -9.06 -7.86 -6.64
C ASP A 48 -10.06 -7.03 -7.46
N HIS A 49 -10.58 -5.93 -6.87
CA HIS A 49 -11.54 -5.05 -7.52
C HIS A 49 -10.92 -4.02 -8.48
N PHE A 50 -9.63 -3.70 -8.37
CA PHE A 50 -8.97 -2.66 -9.17
C PHE A 50 -7.90 -3.23 -10.12
N GLN A 51 -8.22 -3.28 -11.42
CA GLN A 51 -7.33 -3.81 -12.46
C GLN A 51 -6.16 -2.87 -12.80
N ASP A 52 -6.43 -1.58 -13.00
CA ASP A 52 -5.44 -0.56 -13.31
C ASP A 52 -5.33 0.48 -12.20
N GLY A 53 -4.09 0.78 -11.83
CA GLY A 53 -3.79 1.30 -10.51
C GLY A 53 -2.89 2.52 -10.52
N ASN A 54 -3.42 3.60 -9.98
CA ASN A 54 -2.63 4.74 -9.51
C ASN A 54 -1.57 4.29 -8.47
N ALA A 55 -0.73 5.22 -8.00
CA ALA A 55 0.31 4.93 -6.99
C ALA A 55 -0.19 4.09 -5.80
N PHE A 56 -1.42 4.33 -5.35
CA PHE A 56 -2.04 3.63 -4.22
C PHE A 56 -2.30 2.16 -4.53
N ILE A 57 -2.97 1.84 -5.65
CA ILE A 57 -3.23 0.45 -6.03
C ILE A 57 -1.93 -0.33 -6.29
N ARG A 58 -0.90 0.33 -6.84
CA ARG A 58 0.44 -0.28 -7.00
C ARG A 58 1.07 -0.63 -5.65
N MET A 59 0.98 0.27 -4.68
CA MET A 59 1.42 0.01 -3.32
C MET A 59 0.65 -1.16 -2.69
N LEU A 60 -0.67 -1.21 -2.84
CA LEU A 60 -1.47 -2.33 -2.33
C LEU A 60 -1.08 -3.66 -2.99
N LYS A 61 -0.86 -3.68 -4.31
CA LYS A 61 -0.39 -4.87 -5.03
C LYS A 61 0.95 -5.36 -4.49
N ALA A 62 1.88 -4.45 -4.18
CA ALA A 62 3.17 -4.81 -3.58
C ALA A 62 3.01 -5.40 -2.16
N ILE A 63 2.15 -4.81 -1.33
CA ILE A 63 1.82 -5.36 0.01
C ILE A 63 1.23 -6.77 -0.09
N VAL A 64 0.31 -6.99 -1.04
CA VAL A 64 -0.35 -8.29 -1.23
C VAL A 64 0.58 -9.35 -1.83
N ALA A 65 1.53 -8.93 -2.67
CA ALA A 65 2.50 -9.83 -3.30
C ALA A 65 3.68 -10.19 -2.39
N ALA A 66 4.00 -9.33 -1.40
CA ALA A 66 5.08 -9.57 -0.46
C ALA A 66 4.74 -10.69 0.52
N HIS A 67 5.75 -11.49 0.86
CA HIS A 67 5.67 -12.45 1.95
C HIS A 67 5.73 -11.76 3.31
N PHE A 68 5.30 -12.44 4.38
CA PHE A 68 5.23 -11.82 5.72
C PHE A 68 6.59 -11.35 6.25
N ASP A 69 7.67 -11.98 5.80
CA ASP A 69 9.05 -11.67 6.18
C ASP A 69 9.57 -10.42 5.43
N GLU A 70 8.94 -10.07 4.30
CA GLU A 70 9.33 -8.94 3.43
C GLU A 70 8.53 -7.66 3.73
N TYR A 71 7.60 -7.69 4.70
CA TYR A 71 6.76 -6.53 4.99
C TYR A 71 7.55 -5.32 5.51
N ASP A 72 8.61 -5.57 6.27
CA ASP A 72 9.50 -4.52 6.74
C ASP A 72 10.33 -3.92 5.57
N ASP A 73 10.63 -4.68 4.51
CA ASP A 73 11.30 -4.18 3.29
C ASP A 73 10.44 -3.23 2.45
N LEU A 74 9.13 -3.23 2.67
CA LEU A 74 8.22 -2.32 2.00
C LEU A 74 8.25 -0.90 2.61
N LEU A 75 8.81 -0.74 3.81
CA LEU A 75 8.88 0.53 4.51
C LEU A 75 9.79 1.52 3.76
N GLY A 76 9.32 2.76 3.62
CA GLY A 76 10.03 3.81 2.87
C GLY A 76 9.96 3.66 1.35
N ARG A 77 9.37 2.57 0.83
CA ARG A 77 9.22 2.37 -0.61
C ARG A 77 8.20 3.34 -1.18
N VAL A 78 8.61 4.04 -2.24
CA VAL A 78 7.81 5.05 -2.92
C VAL A 78 7.19 4.47 -4.19
N TYR A 79 5.89 4.64 -4.34
CA TYR A 79 5.10 4.24 -5.49
C TYR A 79 4.58 5.49 -6.19
N ILE A 80 4.73 5.57 -7.50
CA ILE A 80 4.30 6.72 -8.31
C ILE A 80 3.24 6.31 -9.32
N ASP A 81 2.30 7.22 -9.57
CA ASP A 81 1.27 7.05 -10.58
C ASP A 81 1.91 7.10 -11.98
N HIS A 82 1.49 6.20 -12.87
CA HIS A 82 1.96 6.16 -14.25
C HIS A 82 1.20 7.15 -15.17
N ARG A 83 0.92 8.37 -14.69
CA ARG A 83 0.47 9.47 -15.56
C ARG A 83 1.66 10.04 -16.35
N GLY A 84 2.24 9.20 -17.20
CA GLY A 84 3.48 9.52 -17.89
C GLY A 84 3.87 8.52 -18.97
N LYS A 85 2.97 8.22 -19.92
CA LYS A 85 3.38 8.06 -21.31
C LYS A 85 2.23 8.48 -22.23
N PRO A 86 2.33 9.63 -22.93
CA PRO A 86 1.63 9.74 -24.20
C PRO A 86 2.22 8.66 -25.13
N ALA A 87 1.34 7.91 -25.79
CA ALA A 87 1.70 7.19 -27.01
C ALA A 87 1.94 8.21 -28.13
#